data_AF-A0A9D5C1E0-F1
#
_entry.id   AF-A0A9D5C1E0-F1
#
_cell.length_a   1.000
_cell.length_b   1.000
_cell.length_c   1.000
_cell.angle_alpha   90.00
_cell.angle_beta   90.00
_cell.angle_gamma   90.00
#
_symmetry.space_group_name_H-M   'P 1'
#
loop_
_entity.id
_entity.type
_entity.pdbx_description
1 polymer ?
#
loop_
_entity_poly.entity_id
_entity_poly.type
_entity_poly.pdbx_seq_one_letter_code
_entity_poly.pdbx_strand_id
1 'polypeptide(L)'
;MLLSKLRVENFMSKPFLKSSMGREICAAEIDVGSNKTLVVATSHLESLPPNSEKRAKLKGEPGWTYDTKSNTMLKGNRPLQKRLDRFICKLEDFRMMNVEMIGNEAIPDLSYRKNQKMVLPVFPSDHYGLILTISSNV
;
A
#
# COMPACT_ATOMS: atom_id res chain seq x y z
N MET A 1 -9.98 -0.58 -3.42
CA MET A 1 -10.99 0.38 -2.93
C MET A 1 -10.45 1.78 -3.13
N LEU A 2 -11.24 2.69 -3.70
CA LEU A 2 -10.98 4.13 -3.72
C LEU A 2 -12.10 4.79 -2.93
N LEU A 3 -11.74 5.67 -2.00
CA LEU A 3 -12.68 6.46 -1.21
C LEU A 3 -12.27 7.93 -1.34
N SER A 4 -13.22 8.80 -1.68
CA SER A 4 -12.98 10.22 -1.85
C SER A 4 -14.05 11.02 -1.12
N LYS A 5 -13.61 12.10 -0.47
CA LYS A 5 -14.50 13.16 0.04
C LYS A 5 -14.80 14.21 -1.05
N LEU A 6 -13.92 14.33 -2.04
CA LEU A 6 -14.07 15.22 -3.19
C LEU A 6 -14.95 14.57 -4.25
N ARG A 7 -15.52 15.41 -5.11
CA ARG A 7 -16.40 14.98 -6.20
C ARG A 7 -15.62 14.09 -7.17
N VAL A 8 -16.20 12.93 -7.46
CA VAL A 8 -15.70 11.99 -8.47
C VAL A 8 -16.50 12.23 -9.75
N GLU A 9 -15.85 12.72 -10.80
CA GLU A 9 -16.50 12.97 -12.10
C GLU A 9 -16.64 11.68 -12.90
N ASN A 10 -15.64 10.80 -12.81
CA ASN A 10 -15.62 9.54 -13.52
C ASN A 10 -14.94 8.45 -12.71
N PHE A 11 -15.38 7.21 -12.89
CA PHE A 11 -14.80 6.03 -12.28
C PHE A 11 -14.74 4.89 -13.29
N MET A 12 -13.60 4.20 -13.33
CA MET A 12 -13.46 2.98 -14.10
C MET A 12 -12.80 1.87 -13.28
N SER A 13 -13.18 0.64 -13.59
CA SER A 13 -12.42 -0.54 -13.20
C SER A 13 -12.10 -1.38 -14.43
N LYS A 14 -10.88 -1.92 -14.49
CA LYS A 14 -10.44 -2.78 -15.58
C LYS A 14 -9.79 -4.05 -15.02
N PRO A 15 -10.37 -5.24 -15.25
CA PRO A 15 -9.75 -6.49 -14.82
C PRO A 15 -8.46 -6.76 -15.61
N PHE A 16 -7.48 -7.37 -14.96
CA PHE A 16 -6.34 -7.92 -15.65
C PHE A 16 -6.70 -9.29 -16.20
N LEU A 17 -6.81 -9.40 -17.53
CA LEU A 17 -7.27 -10.61 -18.21
C LEU A 17 -6.43 -11.88 -17.92
N LYS A 18 -5.18 -11.71 -17.47
CA LYS A 18 -4.27 -12.80 -17.11
C LYS A 18 -4.12 -12.99 -15.60
N SER A 19 -4.97 -12.35 -14.79
CA SER A 19 -4.98 -12.56 -13.34
C SER A 19 -5.69 -13.85 -12.99
N SER A 20 -5.10 -14.65 -12.11
CA SER A 20 -5.74 -15.81 -11.50
C SER A 20 -6.34 -15.48 -10.12
N MET A 21 -6.01 -14.32 -9.55
CA MET A 21 -6.48 -13.83 -8.25
C MET A 21 -7.59 -12.76 -8.37
N GLY A 22 -8.17 -12.58 -9.56
CA GLY A 22 -9.22 -11.59 -9.82
C GLY A 22 -8.75 -10.14 -9.67
N ARG A 23 -7.48 -9.85 -10.00
CA ARG A 23 -6.90 -8.52 -9.85
C ARG A 23 -7.36 -7.58 -10.95
N GLU A 24 -7.50 -6.32 -10.58
CA GLU A 24 -7.94 -5.23 -11.46
C GLU A 24 -7.20 -3.93 -11.12
N ILE A 25 -7.33 -2.94 -11.99
CA ILE A 25 -7.01 -1.55 -11.69
C ILE A 25 -8.32 -0.76 -11.61
N CYS A 26 -8.50 -0.02 -10.53
CA CYS A 26 -9.58 0.96 -10.38
C CYS A 26 -8.98 2.36 -10.50
N ALA A 27 -9.63 3.26 -11.23
CA ALA A 27 -9.22 4.65 -11.36
C ALA A 27 -10.43 5.58 -11.21
N ALA A 28 -10.23 6.70 -10.53
CA ALA A 28 -11.21 7.75 -10.35
C ALA A 28 -10.63 9.09 -10.82
N GLU A 29 -11.40 9.82 -11.61
CA GLU A 29 -11.14 11.21 -11.96
C GLU A 29 -11.83 12.09 -10.91
N ILE A 30 -11.03 12.85 -10.17
CA ILE A 30 -11.48 13.63 -9.02
C ILE A 30 -11.34 15.11 -9.36
N ASP A 31 -12.44 15.86 -9.22
CA ASP A 31 -12.40 17.32 -9.26
C ASP A 31 -11.77 17.83 -7.95
N VAL A 32 -10.64 18.50 -8.09
CA VAL A 32 -9.86 19.08 -6.98
C VAL A 32 -9.98 20.59 -6.92
N GLY A 33 -10.93 21.17 -7.66
CA GLY A 33 -11.20 22.60 -7.75
C GLY A 33 -10.25 23.33 -8.71
N SER A 34 -10.48 24.63 -8.88
CA SER A 34 -9.65 25.51 -9.72
C SER A 34 -9.45 25.01 -11.17
N ASN A 35 -10.47 24.34 -11.73
CA ASN A 35 -10.43 23.73 -13.06
C ASN A 35 -9.30 22.68 -13.20
N LYS A 36 -8.93 22.01 -12.11
CA LYS A 36 -7.93 20.94 -12.06
C LYS A 36 -8.60 19.61 -11.75
N THR A 37 -8.11 18.56 -12.43
CA THR A 37 -8.55 17.18 -12.22
C THR A 37 -7.37 16.34 -11.76
N LEU A 38 -7.58 15.51 -10.73
CA LEU A 38 -6.61 14.52 -10.29
C LEU A 38 -7.13 13.11 -10.59
N VAL A 39 -6.34 12.32 -11.33
CA VAL A 39 -6.64 10.90 -11.54
C VAL A 39 -5.95 10.08 -10.45
N VAL A 40 -6.74 9.42 -9.62
CA VAL A 40 -6.24 8.49 -8.59
C VAL A 40 -6.56 7.07 -9.00
N ALA A 41 -5.52 6.23 -9.09
CA ALA A 41 -5.68 4.82 -9.44
C ALA A 41 -5.06 3.92 -8.37
N THR A 42 -5.65 2.75 -8.18
CA THR A 42 -5.16 1.72 -7.27
C THR A 42 -5.29 0.34 -7.90
N SER A 43 -4.34 -0.53 -7.57
CA SER A 43 -4.39 -1.93 -7.97
C SER A 43 -3.65 -2.79 -6.97
N HIS A 44 -4.21 -3.96 -6.66
CA HIS A 44 -3.46 -5.03 -6.01
C HIS A 44 -2.99 -5.99 -7.10
N LEU A 45 -1.72 -5.88 -7.50
CA LEU A 45 -1.13 -6.77 -8.51
C LEU A 45 -1.03 -8.22 -8.00
N GLU A 46 -0.86 -9.19 -8.91
CA GLU A 46 -0.74 -10.61 -8.57
C GLU A 46 0.26 -10.88 -7.44
N SER A 47 -0.13 -11.64 -6.42
CA SER A 47 0.78 -12.01 -5.33
C SER A 47 1.75 -13.06 -5.86
N LEU A 48 3.05 -12.85 -5.65
CA LEU A 48 4.07 -13.78 -6.15
C LEU A 48 4.65 -14.62 -5.01
N PRO A 49 5.17 -15.83 -5.31
CA PRO A 49 5.91 -16.60 -4.33
C PRO A 49 7.09 -15.79 -3.74
N PRO A 50 7.47 -16.01 -2.47
CA PRO A 50 8.52 -15.24 -1.79
C PRO A 50 9.86 -15.20 -2.54
N ASN A 51 10.19 -16.25 -3.30
CA ASN A 51 11.44 -16.38 -4.07
C ASN A 51 11.38 -15.74 -5.47
N SER A 52 10.25 -15.14 -5.86
CA SER A 52 10.18 -14.45 -7.14
C SER A 52 11.12 -13.24 -7.15
N GLU A 53 12.09 -13.26 -8.07
CA GLU A 53 13.03 -12.15 -8.27
C GLU A 53 12.35 -10.92 -8.88
N LYS A 54 11.15 -11.11 -9.45
CA LYS A 54 10.44 -10.13 -10.28
C LYS A 54 9.88 -8.93 -9.52
N ARG A 55 9.83 -8.95 -8.19
CA ARG A 55 9.32 -7.81 -7.40
C ARG A 55 10.27 -7.45 -6.26
N ALA A 56 10.89 -6.28 -6.44
CA ALA A 56 11.36 -5.41 -5.36
C ALA A 56 12.43 -5.99 -4.41
N LYS A 57 13.60 -6.38 -4.93
CA LYS A 57 14.81 -6.38 -4.11
C LYS A 57 15.54 -5.05 -4.35
N LEU A 58 15.26 -4.04 -3.53
CA LEU A 58 16.12 -2.86 -3.45
C LEU A 58 17.07 -3.07 -2.28
N LYS A 59 18.12 -3.87 -2.49
CA LYS A 59 19.08 -4.17 -1.42
C LYS A 59 19.64 -2.85 -0.86
N GLY A 60 19.50 -2.64 0.45
CA GLY A 60 20.16 -1.53 1.16
C GLY A 60 19.34 -0.25 1.33
N GLU A 61 18.11 -0.15 0.83
CA GLU A 61 17.26 1.03 1.05
C GLU A 61 16.28 0.82 2.22
N PRO A 62 16.15 1.78 3.16
CA PRO A 62 15.06 1.78 4.15
C PRO A 62 13.69 1.98 3.47
N GLY A 63 12.59 1.61 4.14
CA GLY A 63 11.22 1.81 3.65
C GLY A 63 10.46 0.54 3.22
N TRP A 64 10.66 -0.56 3.96
CA TRP A 64 9.91 -1.81 3.75
C TRP A 64 8.46 -1.66 4.19
N THR A 65 7.51 -1.88 3.28
CA THR A 65 6.08 -1.86 3.60
C THR A 65 5.57 -3.24 4.00
N TYR A 66 6.36 -4.29 3.74
CA TYR A 66 6.18 -5.62 4.30
C TYR A 66 7.51 -6.06 4.92
N ASP A 67 7.53 -6.21 6.24
CA ASP A 67 8.76 -6.47 6.98
C ASP A 67 8.54 -7.44 8.15
N THR A 68 8.96 -8.69 7.96
CA THR A 68 8.85 -9.72 9.01
C THR A 68 9.80 -9.51 10.19
N LYS A 69 10.75 -8.56 10.08
CA LYS A 69 11.71 -8.25 11.15
C LYS A 69 11.12 -7.25 12.13
N SER A 70 10.53 -6.16 11.63
CA SER A 70 9.92 -5.12 12.47
C SER A 70 8.47 -5.43 12.84
N ASN A 71 7.69 -6.05 11.94
CA ASN A 71 6.31 -6.40 12.25
C ASN A 71 6.27 -7.72 13.04
N THR A 72 6.20 -7.60 14.35
CA THR A 72 6.26 -8.76 15.26
C THR A 72 5.02 -9.65 15.19
N MET A 73 3.91 -9.19 14.59
CA MET A 73 2.75 -10.05 14.31
C MET A 73 3.11 -11.18 13.32
N LEU A 74 4.16 -11.00 12.52
CA LEU A 74 4.64 -11.95 11.51
C LEU A 74 5.71 -12.90 12.05
N LYS A 75 6.03 -12.84 13.35
CA LYS A 75 7.05 -13.69 13.96
C LYS A 75 6.79 -15.17 13.67
N GLY A 76 7.85 -15.88 13.27
CA GLY A 76 7.79 -17.28 12.84
C GLY A 76 7.53 -17.47 11.34
N ASN A 77 7.25 -16.40 10.58
CA ASN A 77 7.28 -16.45 9.11
C ASN A 77 8.74 -16.45 8.62
N ARG A 78 8.95 -16.89 7.37
CA ARG A 78 10.26 -16.79 6.73
C ARG A 78 10.71 -15.33 6.67
N PRO A 79 11.97 -15.00 7.01
CA PRO A 79 12.49 -13.64 6.91
C PRO A 79 12.30 -13.05 5.52
N LEU A 80 11.57 -11.94 5.44
CA LEU A 80 11.27 -11.23 4.21
C LEU A 80 11.08 -9.73 4.48
N GLN A 81 11.79 -8.91 3.70
CA GLN A 81 11.66 -7.46 3.72
C GLN A 81 11.49 -6.98 2.28
N LYS A 82 10.32 -6.40 1.98
CA LYS A 82 9.93 -5.99 0.62
C LYS A 82 9.22 -4.63 0.66
N ARG A 83 9.39 -3.85 -0.41
CA ARG A 83 8.65 -2.61 -0.68
C ARG A 83 7.54 -2.88 -1.69
N LEU A 84 6.47 -3.50 -1.21
CA LEU A 84 5.35 -4.00 -2.02
C LEU A 84 4.35 -2.89 -2.36
N ASP A 85 4.19 -1.93 -1.46
CA ASP A 85 3.23 -0.83 -1.56
C ASP A 85 3.96 0.43 -2.03
N ARG A 86 3.40 1.11 -3.02
CA ARG A 86 4.07 2.20 -3.73
C ARG A 86 3.07 3.21 -4.29
N PHE A 87 3.47 4.46 -4.31
CA PHE A 87 2.88 5.48 -5.17
C PHE A 87 3.72 5.65 -6.43
N ILE A 88 3.05 5.77 -7.57
CA ILE A 88 3.66 6.19 -8.84
C ILE A 88 2.92 7.45 -9.26
N CYS A 89 3.65 8.55 -9.42
CA CYS A 89 3.06 9.86 -9.63
C CYS A 89 3.58 10.48 -10.93
N LYS A 90 2.66 10.99 -11.75
CA LYS A 90 2.94 11.94 -12.82
C LYS A 90 2.17 13.20 -12.49
N LEU A 91 2.86 14.22 -12.00
CA LEU A 91 2.25 15.46 -11.50
C LEU A 91 2.81 16.64 -12.27
N GLU A 92 1.93 17.53 -12.72
CA GLU A 92 2.28 18.78 -13.40
C GLU A 92 1.86 19.97 -12.54
N ASP A 93 0.60 20.00 -12.11
CA ASP A 93 0.03 21.06 -11.27
C ASP A 93 0.22 20.85 -9.77
N PHE A 94 0.88 19.77 -9.37
CA PHE A 94 1.07 19.39 -7.97
C PHE A 94 2.53 19.05 -7.70
N ARG A 95 2.98 19.33 -6.48
CA ARG A 95 4.26 18.86 -5.95
C ARG A 95 4.04 17.81 -4.87
N MET A 96 4.93 16.82 -4.84
CA MET A 96 4.99 15.84 -3.76
C MET A 96 5.63 16.49 -2.53
N MET A 97 4.93 16.44 -1.40
CA MET A 97 5.38 17.06 -0.15
C MET A 97 6.01 16.04 0.79
N ASN A 98 5.33 14.91 1.01
CA ASN A 98 5.77 13.90 1.97
C ASN A 98 5.22 12.52 1.61
N VAL A 99 5.95 11.49 2.02
CA VAL A 99 5.46 10.11 2.08
C VAL A 99 5.78 9.56 3.47
N GLU A 100 4.74 9.27 4.24
CA GLU A 100 4.85 8.77 5.61
C GLU A 100 4.41 7.31 5.71
N MET A 101 5.11 6.53 6.52
CA MET A 101 4.72 5.16 6.85
C MET A 101 3.90 5.14 8.14
N ILE A 102 2.76 4.44 8.14
CA ILE A 102 1.82 4.35 9.26
C ILE A 102 1.49 2.90 9.62
N GLY A 103 0.86 2.70 10.78
CA GLY A 103 0.43 1.36 11.22
C GLY A 103 1.59 0.46 11.64
N ASN A 104 2.69 1.08 12.07
CA ASN A 104 3.92 0.43 12.52
C ASN A 104 3.94 0.13 14.03
N GLU A 105 2.80 0.30 14.71
CA GLU A 105 2.62 -0.01 16.13
C GLU A 105 1.60 -1.13 16.32
N ALA A 106 1.83 -1.94 17.35
CA ALA A 106 0.87 -2.95 17.77
C ALA A 106 -0.37 -2.26 18.37
N ILE A 107 -1.54 -2.84 18.13
CA ILE A 107 -2.79 -2.41 18.77
C ILE A 107 -2.69 -2.77 20.26
N PRO A 108 -2.82 -1.79 21.18
CA PRO A 108 -2.76 -2.05 22.61
C PRO A 108 -3.77 -3.11 23.04
N ASP A 109 -3.35 -3.98 23.97
CA ASP A 109 -4.18 -5.02 24.59
C ASP A 109 -4.76 -6.07 23.63
N LEU A 110 -4.34 -6.08 22.36
CA LEU A 110 -4.81 -7.04 21.36
C LEU A 110 -3.70 -8.02 20.94
N SER A 111 -3.99 -9.31 21.11
CA SER A 111 -3.09 -10.40 20.71
C SER A 111 -3.85 -11.57 20.12
N TYR A 112 -3.15 -12.40 19.35
CA TYR A 112 -3.70 -13.63 18.80
C TYR A 112 -2.77 -14.81 19.06
N ARG A 113 -3.36 -16.00 19.21
CA ARG A 113 -2.61 -17.25 19.37
C ARG A 113 -2.32 -17.85 18.00
N LYS A 114 -1.06 -17.79 17.57
CA LYS A 114 -0.62 -18.37 16.28
C LYS A 114 -0.52 -19.90 16.34
N ASN A 115 -0.07 -20.43 17.48
CA ASN A 115 -0.04 -21.87 17.78
C ASN A 115 -0.03 -22.08 19.30
N GLN A 116 0.00 -23.33 19.75
CA GLN A 116 -0.05 -23.66 21.19
C GLN A 116 1.01 -22.92 22.03
N LYS A 117 2.18 -22.64 21.45
CA LYS A 117 3.34 -22.06 22.16
C LYS A 117 3.53 -20.56 21.90
N MET A 118 2.78 -19.95 20.99
CA MET A 118 3.05 -18.60 20.51
C MET A 118 1.79 -17.73 20.50
N VAL A 119 1.81 -16.70 21.34
CA VAL A 119 0.87 -15.58 21.34
C VAL A 119 1.63 -14.37 20.80
N LEU A 120 1.06 -13.70 19.80
CA LEU A 120 1.67 -12.57 19.09
C LEU A 120 0.78 -11.33 19.18
N PRO A 121 1.37 -10.12 19.17
CA PRO A 121 0.58 -8.90 19.06
C PRO A 121 -0.16 -8.84 17.73
N VAL A 122 -1.20 -8.02 17.68
CA VAL A 122 -1.88 -7.67 16.43
C VAL A 122 -1.46 -6.26 16.03
N PHE A 123 -1.01 -6.10 14.79
CA PHE A 123 -0.84 -4.79 14.16
C PHE A 123 -2.07 -4.52 13.27
N PRO A 124 -2.30 -3.28 12.82
CA PRO A 124 -3.39 -2.98 11.90
C PRO A 124 -3.41 -3.84 10.64
N SER A 125 -2.23 -4.24 10.13
CA SER A 125 -2.07 -5.14 8.98
C SER A 125 -0.68 -5.80 9.00
N ASP A 126 -0.53 -6.88 8.22
CA ASP A 126 0.77 -7.47 7.90
C ASP A 126 1.62 -6.57 6.99
N HIS A 127 1.02 -5.56 6.37
CA HIS A 127 1.68 -4.46 5.69
C HIS A 127 1.62 -3.18 6.52
N TYR A 128 2.64 -2.34 6.40
CA TYR A 128 2.57 -0.94 6.84
C TYR A 128 1.88 -0.09 5.78
N GLY A 129 1.06 0.86 6.21
CA GLY A 129 0.40 1.81 5.32
C GLY A 129 1.32 2.93 4.87
N LEU A 130 0.98 3.59 3.78
CA LEU A 130 1.66 4.80 3.31
C LEU A 130 0.66 5.94 3.13
N ILE A 131 1.02 7.14 3.62
CA ILE A 131 0.30 8.40 3.36
C ILE A 131 1.14 9.25 2.42
N LEU A 132 0.62 9.54 1.24
CA LEU A 132 1.20 10.51 0.31
C LEU A 132 0.52 11.88 0.51
N THR A 133 1.32 12.91 0.75
CA THR A 133 0.86 14.31 0.76
C THR A 133 1.35 15.03 -0.49
N ILE A 134 0.44 15.65 -1.22
CA ILE A 134 0.73 16.51 -2.37
C ILE A 134 0.10 17.90 -2.15
N SER A 135 0.67 18.93 -2.76
CA SER A 135 0.08 20.28 -2.75
C SER A 135 -0.02 20.82 -4.17
N SER A 136 -1.02 21.66 -4.43
CA SER A 136 -1.05 22.43 -5.67
C SER A 136 0.22 23.28 -5.78
N ASN A 137 0.77 23.34 -6.97
CA ASN A 137 1.64 24.42 -7.39
C ASN A 137 0.72 25.64 -7.49
N VAL A 138 0.89 26.60 -6.59
CA VAL A 138 0.22 27.90 -6.66
C VAL A 138 1.00 28.76 -7.62
#